data_AF-D1JG67-F1
#
_entry.id   AF-D1JG67-F1
#
_cell.length_a   1.000
_cell.length_b   1.000
_cell.length_c   1.000
_cell.angle_alpha   90.00
_cell.angle_beta   90.00
_cell.angle_gamma   90.00
#
_symmetry.space_group_name_H-M   'P 1'
#
loop_
_entity.id
_entity.type
_entity.pdbx_description
1 polymer ?
#
loop_
_entity_poly.entity_id
_entity_poly.type
_entity_poly.pdbx_seq_one_letter_code
_entity_poly.pdbx_strand_id
1 'polypeptide(L)'
;MGKPEENSKTVEKWLEKGDDLIKRKKYEKALKAYEKAIVINPQHAKAWNGKGVALDDLKRNEDALEAYEKAIDINPDFAEAWNNKGSALDDLKRHENALNAFEKAIEINPDFAEVWNGKGNALYGLKRYENALNAFEKAIEINPDFAEAWNGKGSALDDLERYEDALKAYDKALEINPLFPEVWNNKGYTLGQLKRYEEALNAFEGAIEINSEYAAAWNGKGIALCTLERYEEALTAYEKAIEKGPEDVRPYSNSGELYFNLGDLKSASEKMEGALTKDKTFASALMLKGEIEIEKKDWDSANKSFEAAIRSDLGNLMPHLWNAYAKYLKAEFSLNIKDKEYQEEIAAIIRELERENELFEKSGKNEDRANILYYLGYFYYKNKDIFTAKEKLKECVKLKSKSLIVQRAHELLWNIWNYEIRPPWWRWWLSSPLYRGLKIIVFGLLLSIPSLLLIHTLIPEYFHVIKVNWSIHKVLILIVLPIFFLFSPSIKSIKIKDIEVELLNTPPSFEPVLSTPKMVEKKNKNVRT
;
A
#
# COMPACT_ATOMS: atom_id res chain seq x y z
N MET A 1 56.69 39.74 2.23
CA MET A 1 55.48 39.83 1.37
C MET A 1 55.87 39.32 0.00
N GLY A 2 55.49 38.08 -0.35
CA GLY A 2 55.71 37.52 -1.68
C GLY A 2 54.91 38.30 -2.73
N LYS A 3 55.41 38.37 -3.97
CA LYS A 3 54.76 39.14 -5.04
C LYS A 3 53.36 38.54 -5.34
N PRO A 4 52.34 39.35 -5.66
CA PRO A 4 50.98 38.87 -5.95
C PRO A 4 50.92 37.75 -7.01
N GLU A 5 51.76 37.81 -8.04
CA GLU A 5 51.88 36.76 -9.08
C GLU A 5 52.43 35.42 -8.55
N GLU A 6 53.33 35.45 -7.57
CA GLU A 6 53.95 34.25 -7.00
C GLU A 6 52.95 33.54 -6.07
N ASN A 7 52.15 34.31 -5.33
CA ASN A 7 51.05 33.78 -4.52
C ASN A 7 49.95 33.18 -5.39
N SER A 8 49.58 33.84 -6.51
CA SER A 8 48.58 33.33 -7.45
C SER A 8 48.98 31.99 -8.07
N LYS A 9 50.21 31.88 -8.59
CA LYS A 9 50.75 30.61 -9.12
C LYS A 9 50.80 29.51 -8.06
N THR A 10 51.03 29.88 -6.80
CA THR A 10 51.07 28.93 -5.69
C THR A 10 49.68 28.43 -5.32
N VAL A 11 48.65 29.29 -5.35
CA VAL A 11 47.24 28.90 -5.15
C VAL A 11 46.81 27.90 -6.21
N GLU A 12 47.00 28.21 -7.49
CA GLU A 12 46.61 27.33 -8.61
C GLU A 12 47.26 25.95 -8.49
N LYS A 13 48.54 25.88 -8.12
CA LYS A 13 49.23 24.60 -7.88
C LYS A 13 48.58 23.77 -6.77
N TRP A 14 48.07 24.40 -5.71
CA TRP A 14 47.37 23.69 -4.64
C TRP A 14 45.97 23.26 -5.07
N LEU A 15 45.28 24.02 -5.93
CA LEU A 15 44.00 23.64 -6.53
C LEU A 15 44.15 22.43 -7.44
N GLU A 16 45.06 22.48 -8.41
CA GLU A 16 45.33 21.35 -9.32
C GLU A 16 45.68 20.08 -8.55
N LYS A 17 46.45 20.21 -7.47
CA LYS A 17 46.77 19.09 -6.57
C LYS A 17 45.54 18.59 -5.82
N GLY A 18 44.67 19.48 -5.36
CA GLY A 18 43.39 19.11 -4.76
C GLY A 18 42.54 18.31 -5.72
N ASP A 19 42.38 18.80 -6.95
CA ASP A 19 41.55 18.18 -7.99
C ASP A 19 42.07 16.80 -8.41
N ASP A 20 43.40 16.64 -8.56
CA ASP A 20 44.04 15.33 -8.80
C ASP A 20 43.80 14.36 -7.63
N LEU A 21 43.81 14.85 -6.39
CA LEU A 21 43.55 14.03 -5.21
C LEU A 21 42.08 13.61 -5.11
N ILE A 22 41.13 14.46 -5.50
CA ILE A 22 39.71 14.10 -5.64
C ILE A 22 39.55 12.98 -6.66
N LYS A 23 40.15 13.11 -7.86
CA LYS A 23 40.11 12.06 -8.90
C LYS A 23 40.67 10.72 -8.42
N ARG A 24 41.65 10.74 -7.52
CA ARG A 24 42.25 9.55 -6.90
C ARG A 24 41.53 9.08 -5.64
N LYS A 25 40.37 9.67 -5.29
CA LYS A 25 39.56 9.38 -4.10
C LYS A 25 40.33 9.56 -2.78
N LYS A 26 41.26 10.51 -2.72
CA LYS A 26 42.08 10.83 -1.53
C LYS A 26 41.58 12.11 -0.85
N TYR A 27 40.34 12.06 -0.38
CA TYR A 27 39.56 13.23 0.01
C TYR A 27 40.16 14.03 1.17
N GLU A 28 40.69 13.39 2.22
CA GLU A 28 41.34 14.13 3.33
C GLU A 28 42.61 14.85 2.89
N LYS A 29 43.32 14.31 1.89
CA LYS A 29 44.50 14.97 1.33
C LYS A 29 44.10 16.11 0.40
N ALA A 30 43.02 15.94 -0.37
CA ALA A 30 42.45 16.99 -1.20
C ALA A 30 42.00 18.17 -0.33
N LEU A 31 41.25 17.89 0.75
CA LEU A 31 40.83 18.88 1.75
C LEU A 31 42.01 19.72 2.26
N LYS A 32 43.10 19.07 2.70
CA LYS A 32 44.31 19.77 3.14
C LYS A 32 44.99 20.59 2.05
N ALA A 33 44.87 20.21 0.78
CA ALA A 33 45.40 20.97 -0.34
C ALA A 33 44.59 22.25 -0.57
N TYR A 34 43.26 22.15 -0.57
CA TYR A 34 42.37 23.31 -0.67
C TYR A 34 42.50 24.26 0.52
N GLU A 35 42.65 23.75 1.75
CA GLU A 35 42.91 24.58 2.94
C GLU A 35 44.20 25.40 2.79
N LYS A 36 45.25 24.82 2.19
CA LYS A 36 46.49 25.57 1.90
C LYS A 36 46.28 26.65 0.85
N ALA A 37 45.48 26.37 -0.19
CA ALA A 37 45.09 27.37 -1.18
C ALA A 37 44.33 28.53 -0.52
N ILE A 38 43.38 28.22 0.38
CA ILE A 38 42.60 29.20 1.15
C ILE A 38 43.47 30.04 2.09
N VAL A 39 44.46 29.43 2.77
CA VAL A 39 45.40 30.19 3.63
C VAL A 39 46.20 31.22 2.82
N ILE A 40 46.59 30.89 1.59
CA ILE A 40 47.34 31.80 0.71
C ILE A 40 46.43 32.89 0.15
N ASN A 41 45.20 32.53 -0.25
CA ASN A 41 44.19 33.48 -0.70
C ASN A 41 42.79 33.12 -0.17
N PRO A 42 42.35 33.75 0.93
CA PRO A 42 41.03 33.49 1.51
C PRO A 42 39.85 33.90 0.62
N GLN A 43 40.08 34.76 -0.38
CA GLN A 43 39.08 35.27 -1.32
C GLN A 43 39.06 34.48 -2.64
N HIS A 44 39.51 33.22 -2.63
CA HIS A 44 39.51 32.36 -3.81
C HIS A 44 38.31 31.41 -3.85
N ALA A 45 37.24 31.79 -4.56
CA ALA A 45 35.98 31.03 -4.60
C ALA A 45 36.17 29.55 -4.99
N LYS A 46 36.99 29.25 -6.00
CA LYS A 46 37.26 27.85 -6.41
C LYS A 46 37.92 27.01 -5.31
N ALA A 47 38.72 27.62 -4.43
CA ALA A 47 39.37 26.90 -3.34
C ALA A 47 38.35 26.50 -2.27
N TRP A 48 37.42 27.38 -1.97
CA TRP A 48 36.29 27.10 -1.08
C TRP A 48 35.33 26.06 -1.67
N ASN A 49 35.02 26.15 -2.96
CA ASN A 49 34.21 25.14 -3.64
C ASN A 49 34.90 23.76 -3.63
N GLY A 50 36.20 23.70 -3.97
CA GLY A 50 36.96 22.45 -3.92
C GLY A 50 37.05 21.87 -2.50
N LYS A 51 37.18 22.73 -1.48
CA LYS A 51 37.06 22.31 -0.07
C LYS A 51 35.70 21.68 0.21
N GLY A 52 34.62 22.29 -0.26
CA GLY A 52 33.26 21.73 -0.13
C GLY A 52 33.14 20.35 -0.76
N VAL A 53 33.61 20.20 -2.01
CA VAL A 53 33.59 18.89 -2.72
C VAL A 53 34.33 17.82 -1.92
N ALA A 54 35.52 18.14 -1.40
CA ALA A 54 36.27 17.21 -0.57
C ALA A 54 35.55 16.82 0.74
N LEU A 55 34.74 17.72 1.31
CA LEU A 55 33.97 17.47 2.53
C LEU A 55 32.72 16.63 2.26
N ASP A 56 32.02 16.85 1.15
CA ASP A 56 30.88 16.01 0.72
C ASP A 56 31.32 14.58 0.46
N ASP A 57 32.46 14.38 -0.22
CA ASP A 57 33.03 13.05 -0.45
C ASP A 57 33.41 12.35 0.88
N LEU A 58 33.72 13.13 1.92
CA LEU A 58 33.94 12.66 3.29
C LEU A 58 32.66 12.50 4.12
N LYS A 59 31.48 12.72 3.51
CA LYS A 59 30.16 12.68 4.16
C LYS A 59 30.00 13.72 5.28
N ARG A 60 30.69 14.85 5.17
CA ARG A 60 30.60 16.01 6.08
C ARG A 60 29.78 17.12 5.41
N ASN A 61 28.52 16.79 5.08
CA ASN A 61 27.67 17.61 4.22
C ASN A 61 27.35 18.99 4.82
N GLU A 62 27.22 19.12 6.14
CA GLU A 62 27.04 20.43 6.79
C GLU A 62 28.29 21.33 6.64
N ASP A 63 29.49 20.77 6.83
CA ASP A 63 30.75 21.53 6.67
C ASP A 63 30.97 21.91 5.20
N ALA A 64 30.56 21.03 4.28
CA ALA A 64 30.61 21.29 2.85
C ALA A 64 29.69 22.44 2.46
N LEU A 65 28.46 22.47 3.01
CA LEU A 65 27.49 23.54 2.81
C LEU A 65 28.07 24.91 3.21
N GLU A 66 28.75 25.00 4.35
CA GLU A 66 29.43 26.24 4.78
C GLU A 66 30.53 26.65 3.78
N ALA A 67 31.29 25.69 3.25
CA ALA A 67 32.34 25.97 2.28
C ALA A 67 31.78 26.46 0.94
N TYR A 68 30.67 25.89 0.45
CA TYR A 68 29.98 26.38 -0.74
C TYR A 68 29.38 27.76 -0.53
N GLU A 69 28.79 28.04 0.63
CA GLU A 69 28.29 29.37 0.97
C GLU A 69 29.42 30.40 0.96
N LYS A 70 30.61 30.06 1.46
CA LYS A 70 31.78 30.93 1.33
C LYS A 70 32.22 31.13 -0.12
N ALA A 71 32.18 30.10 -0.95
CA ALA A 71 32.48 30.23 -2.37
C ALA A 71 31.50 31.19 -3.08
N ILE A 72 30.21 31.10 -2.75
CA ILE A 72 29.12 31.95 -3.27
C ILE A 72 29.23 33.38 -2.75
N ASP A 73 29.52 33.58 -1.46
CA ASP A 73 29.75 34.91 -0.86
C ASP A 73 30.87 35.66 -1.59
N ILE A 74 31.92 34.94 -2.01
CA ILE A 74 33.08 35.48 -2.73
C ILE A 74 32.75 35.73 -4.21
N ASN A 75 32.05 34.78 -4.85
CA ASN A 75 31.64 34.89 -6.24
C ASN A 75 30.18 34.43 -6.41
N PRO A 76 29.20 35.36 -6.39
CA PRO A 76 27.79 35.02 -6.51
C PRO A 76 27.41 34.38 -7.85
N ASP A 77 28.18 34.63 -8.91
CA ASP A 77 27.96 34.11 -10.26
C ASP A 77 28.70 32.76 -10.49
N PHE A 78 29.06 32.05 -9.42
CA PHE A 78 29.73 30.75 -9.53
C PHE A 78 28.73 29.60 -9.60
N ALA A 79 28.28 29.26 -10.82
CA ALA A 79 27.25 28.24 -11.05
C ALA A 79 27.58 26.88 -10.41
N GLU A 80 28.84 26.42 -10.47
CA GLU A 80 29.27 25.16 -9.86
C GLU A 80 29.12 25.15 -8.34
N ALA A 81 29.37 26.28 -7.66
CA ALA A 81 29.19 26.36 -6.22
C ALA A 81 27.70 26.33 -5.82
N TRP A 82 26.84 26.96 -6.62
CA TRP A 82 25.38 26.86 -6.45
C TRP A 82 24.86 25.44 -6.71
N ASN A 83 25.37 24.77 -7.75
CA ASN A 83 25.06 23.36 -8.02
C ASN A 83 25.43 22.47 -6.83
N ASN A 84 26.68 22.57 -6.36
CA ASN A 84 27.18 21.73 -5.29
C ASN A 84 26.47 22.01 -3.96
N LYS A 85 26.14 23.28 -3.68
CA LYS A 85 25.24 23.65 -2.58
C LYS A 85 23.88 22.96 -2.70
N GLY A 86 23.29 22.96 -3.90
CA GLY A 86 22.04 22.27 -4.19
C GLY A 86 22.13 20.78 -3.89
N SER A 87 23.17 20.10 -4.40
CA SER A 87 23.42 18.68 -4.15
C SER A 87 23.59 18.35 -2.67
N ALA A 88 24.39 19.13 -1.93
CA ALA A 88 24.57 18.92 -0.49
C ALA A 88 23.26 19.11 0.30
N LEU A 89 22.44 20.08 -0.08
CA LEU A 89 21.10 20.29 0.51
C LEU A 89 20.14 19.13 0.20
N ASP A 90 20.20 18.58 -1.01
CA ASP A 90 19.39 17.44 -1.44
C ASP A 90 19.75 16.17 -0.66
N ASP A 91 21.05 15.92 -0.48
CA ASP A 91 21.57 14.82 0.35
C ASP A 91 21.12 14.95 1.82
N LEU A 92 21.05 16.19 2.33
CA LEU A 92 20.50 16.53 3.65
C LEU A 92 18.96 16.54 3.70
N LYS A 93 18.28 16.12 2.64
CA LYS A 93 16.80 16.07 2.51
C LYS A 93 16.12 17.43 2.62
N ARG A 94 16.84 18.51 2.34
CA ARG A 94 16.33 19.89 2.30
C ARG A 94 15.97 20.27 0.87
N HIS A 95 15.07 19.48 0.26
CA HIS A 95 14.78 19.52 -1.17
C HIS A 95 14.28 20.89 -1.68
N GLU A 96 13.46 21.63 -0.93
CA GLU A 96 13.07 23.01 -1.32
C GLU A 96 14.26 23.97 -1.38
N ASN A 97 15.19 23.86 -0.43
CA ASN A 97 16.38 24.72 -0.42
C ASN A 97 17.35 24.32 -1.55
N ALA A 98 17.46 23.02 -1.83
CA ALA A 98 18.21 22.51 -2.97
C ALA A 98 17.66 23.07 -4.29
N LEU A 99 16.33 23.06 -4.46
CA LEU A 99 15.65 23.61 -5.64
C LEU A 99 16.00 25.08 -5.88
N ASN A 100 15.97 25.92 -4.83
CA ASN A 100 16.36 27.32 -4.93
C ASN A 100 17.82 27.50 -5.37
N ALA A 101 18.74 26.67 -4.86
CA ALA A 101 20.15 26.72 -5.23
C ALA A 101 20.37 26.29 -6.70
N PHE A 102 19.71 25.22 -7.15
CA PHE A 102 19.75 24.81 -8.56
C PHE A 102 19.14 25.87 -9.49
N GLU A 103 18.06 26.53 -9.09
CA GLU A 103 17.49 27.64 -9.88
C GLU A 103 18.47 28.81 -10.02
N LYS A 104 19.24 29.13 -8.97
CA LYS A 104 20.34 30.11 -9.09
C LYS A 104 21.46 29.65 -10.02
N ALA A 105 21.86 28.38 -9.94
CA ALA A 105 22.84 27.84 -10.88
C ALA A 105 22.34 27.88 -12.34
N ILE A 106 21.06 27.61 -12.59
CA ILE A 106 20.43 27.69 -13.93
C ILE A 106 20.35 29.15 -14.42
N GLU A 107 20.00 30.10 -13.54
CA GLU A 107 19.99 31.54 -13.89
C GLU A 107 21.37 32.01 -14.39
N ILE A 108 22.44 31.49 -13.78
CA ILE A 108 23.84 31.82 -14.13
C ILE A 108 24.29 31.07 -15.39
N ASN A 109 24.02 29.77 -15.46
CA ASN A 109 24.38 28.91 -16.59
C ASN A 109 23.22 27.97 -16.98
N PRO A 110 22.38 28.36 -17.95
CA PRO A 110 21.24 27.55 -18.39
C PRO A 110 21.61 26.23 -19.07
N ASP A 111 22.81 26.12 -19.63
CA ASP A 111 23.27 24.96 -20.40
C ASP A 111 24.09 23.97 -19.53
N PHE A 112 23.90 24.01 -18.20
CA PHE A 112 24.59 23.12 -17.26
C PHE A 112 23.74 21.88 -16.96
N ALA A 113 23.98 20.78 -17.68
CA ALA A 113 23.18 19.55 -17.60
C ALA A 113 23.08 18.97 -16.18
N GLU A 114 24.17 18.99 -15.42
CA GLU A 114 24.26 18.49 -14.04
C GLU A 114 23.30 19.23 -13.10
N VAL A 115 23.09 20.53 -13.32
CA VAL A 115 22.17 21.34 -12.52
C VAL A 115 20.72 20.98 -12.81
N TRP A 116 20.39 20.76 -14.09
CA TRP A 116 19.05 20.30 -14.47
C TRP A 116 18.75 18.91 -13.92
N ASN A 117 19.73 18.01 -13.92
CA ASN A 117 19.63 16.71 -13.29
C ASN A 117 19.44 16.84 -11.76
N GLY A 118 20.23 17.70 -11.10
CA GLY A 118 20.08 18.00 -9.68
C GLY A 118 18.69 18.58 -9.34
N LYS A 119 18.18 19.50 -10.15
CA LYS A 119 16.80 20.03 -10.06
C LYS A 119 15.77 18.91 -10.20
N GLY A 120 15.96 17.99 -11.15
CA GLY A 120 15.13 16.80 -11.32
C GLY A 120 15.09 15.94 -10.07
N ASN A 121 16.26 15.64 -9.48
CA ASN A 121 16.37 14.87 -8.25
C ASN A 121 15.66 15.54 -7.06
N ALA A 122 15.84 16.85 -6.87
CA ALA A 122 15.16 17.58 -5.81
C ALA A 122 13.63 17.57 -5.99
N LEU A 123 13.15 17.80 -7.22
CA LEU A 123 11.72 17.72 -7.53
C LEU A 123 11.14 16.32 -7.33
N TYR A 124 11.93 15.29 -7.66
CA TYR A 124 11.58 13.90 -7.43
C TYR A 124 11.48 13.59 -5.92
N GLY A 125 12.42 14.07 -5.10
CA GLY A 125 12.36 13.99 -3.64
C GLY A 125 11.12 14.67 -3.05
N LEU A 126 10.65 15.74 -3.69
CA LEU A 126 9.39 16.43 -3.38
C LEU A 126 8.13 15.76 -3.96
N LYS A 127 8.27 14.61 -4.61
CA LYS A 127 7.19 13.87 -5.28
C LYS A 127 6.47 14.68 -6.38
N ARG A 128 7.16 15.66 -6.96
CA ARG A 128 6.67 16.47 -8.09
C ARG A 128 7.14 15.84 -9.39
N TYR A 129 6.70 14.61 -9.64
CA TYR A 129 7.25 13.72 -10.67
C TYR A 129 7.18 14.29 -12.09
N GLU A 130 6.09 14.96 -12.47
CA GLU A 130 5.98 15.60 -13.80
C GLU A 130 7.00 16.73 -13.99
N ASN A 131 7.25 17.53 -12.94
CA ASN A 131 8.25 18.59 -13.00
C ASN A 131 9.67 18.01 -12.99
N ALA A 132 9.90 16.91 -12.26
CA ALA A 132 11.16 16.20 -12.26
C ALA A 132 11.47 15.64 -13.66
N LEU A 133 10.48 15.02 -14.31
CA LEU A 133 10.58 14.54 -15.68
C LEU A 133 11.01 15.64 -16.66
N ASN A 134 10.36 16.81 -16.61
CA ASN A 134 10.74 17.95 -17.44
C ASN A 134 12.19 18.41 -17.22
N ALA A 135 12.66 18.41 -15.95
CA ALA A 135 14.03 18.79 -15.63
C ALA A 135 15.06 17.75 -16.13
N PHE A 136 14.77 16.46 -16.00
CA PHE A 136 15.63 15.40 -16.56
C PHE A 136 15.67 15.45 -18.09
N GLU A 137 14.54 15.73 -18.75
CA GLU A 137 14.51 15.91 -20.20
C GLU A 137 15.34 17.10 -20.66
N LYS A 138 15.38 18.19 -19.89
CA LYS A 138 16.29 19.31 -20.15
C LYS A 138 17.77 18.94 -19.97
N ALA A 139 18.10 18.18 -18.94
CA ALA A 139 19.46 17.66 -18.76
C ALA A 139 19.89 16.78 -19.95
N ILE A 140 18.99 15.93 -20.46
CA ILE A 140 19.21 15.06 -21.63
C ILE A 140 19.31 15.87 -22.93
N GLU A 141 18.51 16.93 -23.10
CA GLU A 141 18.59 17.82 -24.26
C GLU A 141 19.97 18.49 -24.36
N ILE A 142 20.51 18.91 -23.22
CA ILE A 142 21.84 19.53 -23.12
C ILE A 142 22.94 18.49 -23.30
N ASN A 143 22.83 17.33 -22.64
CA ASN A 143 23.78 16.23 -22.72
C ASN A 143 23.06 14.88 -22.96
N PRO A 144 22.94 14.43 -24.22
CA PRO A 144 22.27 13.17 -24.54
C PRO A 144 22.92 11.92 -23.96
N ASP A 145 24.22 11.97 -23.65
CA ASP A 145 25.00 10.86 -23.10
C ASP A 145 25.05 10.90 -21.55
N PHE A 146 24.12 11.61 -20.89
CA PHE A 146 24.07 11.69 -19.44
C PHE A 146 23.24 10.55 -18.83
N ALA A 147 23.89 9.44 -18.50
CA ALA A 147 23.23 8.22 -18.00
C ALA A 147 22.38 8.46 -16.74
N GLU A 148 22.84 9.31 -15.81
CA GLU A 148 22.13 9.65 -14.58
C GLU A 148 20.81 10.36 -14.85
N ALA A 149 20.76 11.26 -15.84
CA ALA A 149 19.54 11.95 -16.23
C ALA A 149 18.54 11.00 -16.91
N TRP A 150 19.02 10.05 -17.72
CA TRP A 150 18.18 8.98 -18.27
C TRP A 150 17.61 8.06 -17.19
N ASN A 151 18.41 7.71 -16.18
CA ASN A 151 17.92 6.98 -15.01
C ASN A 151 16.85 7.79 -14.25
N GLY A 152 17.11 9.06 -13.97
CA GLY A 152 16.16 9.96 -13.31
C GLY A 152 14.84 10.09 -14.07
N LYS A 153 14.90 10.22 -15.40
CA LYS A 153 13.73 10.17 -16.29
C LYS A 153 12.97 8.85 -16.16
N GLY A 154 13.68 7.73 -16.15
CA GLY A 154 13.08 6.41 -15.95
C GLY A 154 12.34 6.32 -14.60
N SER A 155 12.96 6.79 -13.51
CA SER A 155 12.34 6.78 -12.18
C SER A 155 11.14 7.70 -12.08
N ALA A 156 11.19 8.89 -12.68
CA ALA A 156 10.03 9.79 -12.73
C ALA A 156 8.86 9.19 -13.53
N LEU A 157 9.14 8.53 -14.66
CA LEU A 157 8.12 7.86 -15.47
C LEU A 157 7.50 6.65 -14.76
N ASP A 158 8.30 5.89 -14.02
CA ASP A 158 7.86 4.75 -13.23
C ASP A 158 6.86 5.16 -12.13
N ASP A 159 7.18 6.24 -11.39
CA ASP A 159 6.28 6.81 -10.37
C ASP A 159 5.04 7.51 -10.96
N LEU A 160 5.08 7.85 -12.26
CA LEU A 160 3.91 8.30 -13.03
C LEU A 160 3.13 7.12 -13.65
N GLU A 161 3.48 5.88 -13.30
CA GLU A 161 2.88 4.63 -13.80
C GLU A 161 3.02 4.45 -15.33
N ARG A 162 4.01 5.11 -15.95
CA ARG A 162 4.34 5.01 -17.37
C ARG A 162 5.48 4.00 -17.59
N TYR A 163 5.22 2.76 -17.18
CA TYR A 163 6.24 1.72 -17.04
C TYR A 163 7.00 1.39 -18.33
N GLU A 164 6.33 1.29 -19.49
CA GLU A 164 7.01 0.99 -20.75
C GLU A 164 7.95 2.11 -21.21
N ASP A 165 7.60 3.38 -20.93
CA ASP A 165 8.48 4.51 -21.23
C ASP A 165 9.64 4.59 -20.25
N ALA A 166 9.41 4.23 -18.98
CA ALA A 166 10.47 4.10 -17.98
C ALA A 166 11.52 3.06 -18.40
N LEU A 167 11.09 1.90 -18.90
CA LEU A 167 12.01 0.88 -19.41
C LEU A 167 12.88 1.38 -20.56
N LYS A 168 12.32 2.13 -21.51
CA LYS A 168 13.11 2.73 -22.61
C LYS A 168 14.17 3.70 -22.10
N ALA A 169 13.84 4.48 -21.07
CA ALA A 169 14.78 5.41 -20.46
C ALA A 169 15.91 4.68 -19.71
N TYR A 170 15.58 3.61 -18.97
CA TYR A 170 16.58 2.75 -18.33
C TYR A 170 17.46 2.03 -19.35
N ASP A 171 16.89 1.53 -20.45
CA ASP A 171 17.67 0.91 -21.53
C ASP A 171 18.67 1.89 -22.13
N LYS A 172 18.28 3.17 -22.31
CA LYS A 172 19.19 4.22 -22.76
C LYS A 172 20.28 4.54 -21.74
N ALA A 173 19.95 4.61 -20.45
CA ALA A 173 20.96 4.77 -19.39
C ALA A 173 21.98 3.61 -19.39
N LEU A 174 21.53 2.37 -19.60
CA LEU A 174 22.40 1.19 -19.66
C LEU A 174 23.20 1.07 -20.96
N GLU A 175 22.69 1.58 -22.08
CA GLU A 175 23.45 1.70 -23.33
C GLU A 175 24.65 2.64 -23.16
N ILE A 176 24.45 3.76 -22.45
CA ILE A 176 25.48 4.75 -22.15
C ILE A 176 26.45 4.22 -21.08
N ASN A 177 25.93 3.66 -19.99
CA ASN A 177 26.71 3.10 -18.89
C ASN A 177 26.19 1.71 -18.46
N PRO A 178 26.77 0.62 -18.99
CA PRO A 178 26.36 -0.74 -18.62
C PRO A 178 26.66 -1.12 -17.17
N LEU A 179 27.61 -0.44 -16.52
CA LEU A 179 28.08 -0.72 -15.15
C LEU A 179 27.34 0.12 -14.10
N PHE A 180 26.02 0.29 -14.29
CA PHE A 180 25.17 1.09 -13.42
C PHE A 180 24.15 0.22 -12.66
N PRO A 181 24.51 -0.33 -11.48
CA PRO A 181 23.68 -1.33 -10.79
C PRO A 181 22.33 -0.78 -10.34
N GLU A 182 22.25 0.51 -10.00
CA GLU A 182 21.00 1.20 -9.64
C GLU A 182 19.97 1.15 -10.77
N VAL A 183 20.40 1.35 -12.03
CA VAL A 183 19.52 1.31 -13.20
C VAL A 183 19.00 -0.09 -13.45
N TRP A 184 19.86 -1.11 -13.36
CA TRP A 184 19.46 -2.51 -13.46
C TRP A 184 18.43 -2.90 -12.39
N ASN A 185 18.64 -2.46 -11.15
CA ASN A 185 17.71 -2.67 -10.06
C ASN A 185 16.36 -1.95 -10.31
N ASN A 186 16.38 -0.69 -10.73
CA ASN A 186 15.16 0.08 -11.03
C ASN A 186 14.37 -0.57 -12.17
N LYS A 187 15.06 -0.97 -13.24
CA LYS A 187 14.49 -1.73 -14.36
C LYS A 187 13.83 -3.02 -13.90
N GLY A 188 14.46 -3.75 -12.97
CA GLY A 188 13.90 -4.97 -12.37
C GLY A 188 12.56 -4.72 -11.67
N TYR A 189 12.48 -3.67 -10.85
CA TYR A 189 11.22 -3.29 -10.19
C TYR A 189 10.12 -2.89 -11.18
N THR A 190 10.45 -2.08 -12.21
CA THR A 190 9.50 -1.69 -13.26
C THR A 190 8.99 -2.89 -14.07
N LEU A 191 9.87 -3.86 -14.39
CA LEU A 191 9.48 -5.11 -15.04
C LEU A 191 8.52 -5.93 -14.16
N GLY A 192 8.73 -5.90 -12.84
CA GLY A 192 7.81 -6.48 -11.85
C GLY A 192 6.40 -5.86 -11.90
N GLN A 193 6.29 -4.54 -12.06
CA GLN A 193 4.98 -3.86 -12.22
C GLN A 193 4.25 -4.32 -13.49
N LEU A 194 5.01 -4.54 -14.57
CA LEU A 194 4.50 -5.09 -15.82
C LEU A 194 4.27 -6.61 -15.78
N LYS A 195 4.48 -7.26 -14.63
CA LYS A 195 4.37 -8.71 -14.42
C LYS A 195 5.31 -9.54 -15.30
N ARG A 196 6.43 -8.94 -15.74
CA ARG A 196 7.49 -9.58 -16.54
C ARG A 196 8.58 -10.13 -15.61
N TYR A 197 8.19 -11.08 -14.75
CA TYR A 197 9.01 -11.51 -13.61
C TYR A 197 10.33 -12.18 -13.98
N GLU A 198 10.39 -12.94 -15.08
CA GLU A 198 11.64 -13.55 -15.54
C GLU A 198 12.66 -12.50 -16.01
N GLU A 199 12.18 -11.46 -16.68
CA GLU A 199 13.03 -10.33 -17.10
C GLU A 199 13.45 -9.48 -15.90
N ALA A 200 12.56 -9.30 -14.92
CA ALA A 200 12.88 -8.64 -13.66
C ALA A 200 14.00 -9.38 -12.92
N LEU A 201 13.92 -10.71 -12.84
CA LEU A 201 14.96 -11.55 -12.25
C LEU A 201 16.31 -11.33 -12.94
N ASN A 202 16.36 -11.37 -14.27
CA ASN A 202 17.59 -11.11 -15.03
C ASN A 202 18.16 -9.70 -14.74
N ALA A 203 17.29 -8.69 -14.63
CA ALA A 203 17.73 -7.33 -14.33
C ALA A 203 18.33 -7.22 -12.91
N PHE A 204 17.72 -7.85 -11.90
CA PHE A 204 18.30 -7.91 -10.56
C PHE A 204 19.62 -8.68 -10.51
N GLU A 205 19.75 -9.76 -11.29
CA GLU A 205 21.01 -10.50 -11.41
C GLU A 205 22.12 -9.65 -12.05
N GLY A 206 21.80 -8.85 -13.08
CA GLY A 206 22.74 -7.88 -13.65
C GLY A 206 23.22 -6.84 -12.63
N ALA A 207 22.32 -6.33 -11.79
CA ALA A 207 22.70 -5.41 -10.70
C ALA A 207 23.64 -6.08 -9.68
N ILE A 208 23.39 -7.35 -9.33
CA ILE A 208 24.20 -8.15 -8.39
C ILE A 208 25.56 -8.51 -8.98
N GLU A 209 25.64 -8.80 -10.28
CA GLU A 209 26.90 -9.11 -10.97
C GLU A 209 27.85 -7.91 -10.94
N ILE A 210 27.30 -6.71 -11.13
CA ILE A 210 28.07 -5.46 -11.06
C ILE A 210 28.44 -5.11 -9.62
N ASN A 211 27.50 -5.30 -8.68
CA ASN A 211 27.72 -5.04 -7.26
C ASN A 211 27.09 -6.13 -6.38
N SER A 212 27.90 -7.08 -5.94
CA SER A 212 27.45 -8.21 -5.12
C SER A 212 26.94 -7.81 -3.74
N GLU A 213 27.30 -6.63 -3.26
CA GLU A 213 26.90 -6.09 -1.95
C GLU A 213 25.59 -5.27 -2.05
N TYR A 214 24.97 -5.19 -3.23
CA TYR A 214 23.76 -4.40 -3.42
C TYR A 214 22.51 -5.10 -2.86
N ALA A 215 22.26 -4.89 -1.56
CA ALA A 215 21.18 -5.54 -0.81
C ALA A 215 19.78 -5.37 -1.45
N ALA A 216 19.50 -4.20 -2.03
CA ALA A 216 18.21 -3.92 -2.66
C ALA A 216 17.93 -4.82 -3.87
N ALA A 217 18.96 -5.15 -4.66
CA ALA A 217 18.85 -6.05 -5.80
C ALA A 217 18.65 -7.51 -5.36
N TRP A 218 19.31 -7.94 -4.27
CA TRP A 218 19.05 -9.26 -3.66
C TRP A 218 17.60 -9.39 -3.18
N ASN A 219 17.05 -8.34 -2.54
CA ASN A 219 15.65 -8.31 -2.15
C ASN A 219 14.71 -8.38 -3.38
N GLY A 220 14.99 -7.59 -4.41
CA GLY A 220 14.23 -7.61 -5.67
C GLY A 220 14.24 -8.98 -6.34
N LYS A 221 15.40 -9.63 -6.38
CA LYS A 221 15.55 -11.02 -6.84
C LYS A 221 14.68 -11.98 -6.03
N GLY A 222 14.68 -11.86 -4.70
CA GLY A 222 13.81 -12.67 -3.83
C GLY A 222 12.32 -12.49 -4.14
N ILE A 223 11.89 -11.26 -4.39
CA ILE A 223 10.49 -10.95 -4.77
C ILE A 223 10.14 -11.61 -6.10
N ALA A 224 10.97 -11.42 -7.14
CA ALA A 224 10.74 -12.00 -8.46
C ALA A 224 10.69 -13.54 -8.41
N LEU A 225 11.62 -14.18 -7.70
CA LEU A 225 11.64 -15.64 -7.50
C LEU A 225 10.41 -16.15 -6.75
N CYS A 226 9.96 -15.43 -5.73
CA CYS A 226 8.75 -15.78 -4.98
C CYS A 226 7.52 -15.79 -5.89
N THR A 227 7.36 -14.77 -6.75
CA THR A 227 6.25 -14.72 -7.73
C THR A 227 6.35 -15.79 -8.81
N LEU A 228 7.57 -16.25 -9.13
CA LEU A 228 7.83 -17.38 -10.02
C LEU A 228 7.71 -18.75 -9.33
N GLU A 229 7.24 -18.80 -8.09
CA GLU A 229 7.08 -20.02 -7.27
C GLU A 229 8.41 -20.76 -6.97
N ARG A 230 9.55 -20.06 -7.08
CA ARG A 230 10.90 -20.57 -6.76
C ARG A 230 11.28 -20.23 -5.32
N TYR A 231 10.54 -20.79 -4.36
CA TYR A 231 10.54 -20.34 -2.96
C TYR A 231 11.86 -20.53 -2.23
N GLU A 232 12.56 -21.65 -2.40
CA GLU A 232 13.84 -21.91 -1.74
C GLU A 232 14.94 -20.92 -2.20
N GLU A 233 14.94 -20.61 -3.49
CA GLU A 233 15.84 -19.62 -4.08
C GLU A 233 15.48 -18.21 -3.60
N ALA A 234 14.18 -17.91 -3.47
CA ALA A 234 13.70 -16.63 -2.94
C ALA A 234 14.17 -16.41 -1.49
N LEU A 235 14.02 -17.43 -0.62
CA LEU A 235 14.51 -17.38 0.76
C LEU A 235 16.01 -17.14 0.83
N THR A 236 16.79 -17.84 -0.01
CA THR A 236 18.24 -17.64 -0.12
C THR A 236 18.59 -16.21 -0.54
N ALA A 237 17.85 -15.64 -1.49
CA ALA A 237 18.04 -14.27 -1.93
C ALA A 237 17.71 -13.24 -0.82
N TYR A 238 16.62 -13.45 -0.06
CA TYR A 238 16.29 -12.61 1.08
C TYR A 238 17.35 -12.67 2.19
N GLU A 239 17.88 -13.85 2.48
CA GLU A 239 18.95 -14.00 3.48
C GLU A 239 20.22 -13.25 3.07
N LYS A 240 20.60 -13.31 1.79
CA LYS A 240 21.69 -12.47 1.26
C LYS A 240 21.36 -11.00 1.37
N ALA A 241 20.13 -10.57 1.05
CA ALA A 241 19.72 -9.18 1.20
C ALA A 241 19.86 -8.70 2.66
N ILE A 242 19.51 -9.55 3.63
CA ILE A 242 19.68 -9.28 5.07
C ILE A 242 21.16 -9.21 5.46
N GLU A 243 21.99 -10.12 4.96
CA GLU A 243 23.43 -10.13 5.22
C GLU A 243 24.09 -8.84 4.71
N LYS A 244 23.76 -8.44 3.48
CA LYS A 244 24.35 -7.26 2.82
C LYS A 244 23.78 -5.94 3.34
N GLY A 245 22.54 -5.95 3.79
CA GLY A 245 21.81 -4.77 4.26
C GLY A 245 21.00 -5.03 5.53
N PRO A 246 21.63 -5.32 6.68
CA PRO A 246 20.94 -5.76 7.90
C PRO A 246 20.05 -4.68 8.54
N GLU A 247 20.13 -3.46 8.02
CA GLU A 247 19.35 -2.34 8.50
C GLU A 247 18.04 -2.12 7.72
N ASP A 248 17.91 -2.75 6.55
CA ASP A 248 16.69 -2.79 5.75
C ASP A 248 15.73 -3.84 6.30
N VAL A 249 14.50 -3.44 6.58
CA VAL A 249 13.46 -4.30 7.18
C VAL A 249 12.64 -5.06 6.13
N ARG A 250 12.67 -4.63 4.87
CA ARG A 250 11.85 -5.22 3.80
C ARG A 250 12.16 -6.71 3.57
N PRO A 251 13.45 -7.14 3.49
CA PRO A 251 13.75 -8.55 3.28
C PRO A 251 13.31 -9.45 4.44
N TYR A 252 13.34 -8.95 5.68
CA TYR A 252 12.81 -9.66 6.84
C TYR A 252 11.30 -9.86 6.70
N SER A 253 10.57 -8.81 6.34
CA SER A 253 9.12 -8.88 6.11
C SER A 253 8.77 -9.88 5.00
N ASN A 254 9.44 -9.76 3.84
CA ASN A 254 9.18 -10.59 2.67
C ASN A 254 9.50 -12.07 2.91
N SER A 255 10.63 -12.37 3.57
CA SER A 255 10.96 -13.75 3.95
C SER A 255 10.02 -14.30 5.00
N GLY A 256 9.61 -13.49 5.98
CA GLY A 256 8.65 -13.90 6.99
C GLY A 256 7.26 -14.19 6.42
N GLU A 257 6.80 -13.39 5.46
CA GLU A 257 5.55 -13.63 4.74
C GLU A 257 5.61 -14.94 3.94
N LEU A 258 6.73 -15.18 3.25
CA LEU A 258 6.94 -16.45 2.55
C LEU A 258 6.94 -17.65 3.52
N TYR A 259 7.63 -17.56 4.66
CA TYR A 259 7.59 -18.62 5.68
C TYR A 259 6.17 -18.84 6.23
N PHE A 260 5.41 -17.77 6.46
CA PHE A 260 4.03 -17.85 6.91
C PHE A 260 3.15 -18.58 5.89
N ASN A 261 3.26 -18.23 4.61
CA ASN A 261 2.53 -18.88 3.52
C ASN A 261 2.91 -20.35 3.34
N LEU A 262 4.14 -20.73 3.66
CA LEU A 262 4.60 -22.13 3.69
C LEU A 262 4.19 -22.88 4.97
N GLY A 263 3.57 -22.21 5.94
CA GLY A 263 3.12 -22.78 7.21
C GLY A 263 4.21 -22.88 8.29
N ASP A 264 5.41 -22.34 8.05
CA ASP A 264 6.49 -22.27 9.04
C ASP A 264 6.32 -21.03 9.93
N LEU A 265 5.39 -21.12 10.87
CA LEU A 265 5.10 -20.04 11.82
C LEU A 265 6.31 -19.68 12.70
N LYS A 266 7.24 -20.62 12.93
CA LYS A 266 8.41 -20.38 13.77
C LYS A 266 9.37 -19.45 13.05
N SER A 267 9.78 -19.81 11.83
CA SER A 267 10.68 -18.99 11.02
C SER A 267 10.04 -17.64 10.69
N ALA A 268 8.73 -17.61 10.40
CA ALA A 268 7.99 -16.36 10.19
C ALA A 268 8.07 -15.42 11.41
N SER A 269 7.88 -15.95 12.62
CA SER A 269 8.00 -15.17 13.87
C SER A 269 9.39 -14.59 14.06
N GLU A 270 10.43 -15.41 13.84
CA GLU A 270 11.83 -14.99 13.97
C GLU A 270 12.15 -13.84 12.98
N LYS A 271 11.65 -13.92 11.74
CA LYS A 271 11.83 -12.83 10.76
C LYS A 271 11.09 -11.55 11.17
N MET A 272 9.87 -11.65 11.72
CA MET A 272 9.14 -10.47 12.23
C MET A 272 9.86 -9.82 13.41
N GLU A 273 10.39 -10.61 14.35
CA GLU A 273 11.20 -10.09 15.46
C GLU A 273 12.47 -9.39 14.96
N GLY A 274 13.12 -9.96 13.93
CA GLY A 274 14.25 -9.35 13.25
C GLY A 274 13.89 -7.98 12.66
N ALA A 275 12.78 -7.88 11.92
CA ALA A 275 12.30 -6.62 11.36
C ALA A 275 11.99 -5.58 12.46
N LEU A 276 11.26 -5.98 13.51
CA LEU A 276 10.82 -5.08 14.58
C LEU A 276 11.95 -4.65 15.52
N THR A 277 13.04 -5.41 15.59
CA THR A 277 14.26 -4.99 16.28
C THR A 277 14.94 -3.82 15.56
N LYS A 278 14.82 -3.77 14.23
CA LYS A 278 15.41 -2.72 13.39
C LYS A 278 14.50 -1.51 13.21
N ASP A 279 13.19 -1.74 13.16
CA ASP A 279 12.15 -0.71 13.16
C ASP A 279 10.90 -1.20 13.89
N LYS A 280 10.70 -0.68 15.10
CA LYS A 280 9.56 -1.03 15.97
C LYS A 280 8.20 -0.57 15.43
N THR A 281 8.20 0.35 14.48
CA THR A 281 7.01 0.97 13.89
C THR A 281 6.72 0.46 12.49
N PHE A 282 7.41 -0.58 12.03
CA PHE A 282 7.20 -1.12 10.69
C PHE A 282 5.84 -1.83 10.59
N ALA A 283 4.85 -1.16 10.00
CA ALA A 283 3.45 -1.59 10.00
C ALA A 283 3.24 -2.99 9.40
N SER A 284 3.90 -3.32 8.28
CA SER A 284 3.76 -4.65 7.65
C SER A 284 4.25 -5.79 8.53
N ALA A 285 5.35 -5.60 9.28
CA ALA A 285 5.82 -6.63 10.21
C ALA A 285 4.91 -6.74 11.44
N LEU A 286 4.34 -5.63 11.93
CA LEU A 286 3.35 -5.66 13.02
C LEU A 286 2.06 -6.37 12.60
N MET A 287 1.61 -6.14 11.36
CA MET A 287 0.48 -6.83 10.74
C MET A 287 0.70 -8.34 10.70
N LEU A 288 1.76 -8.78 10.02
CA LEU A 288 2.05 -10.20 9.88
C LEU A 288 2.32 -10.87 11.23
N LYS A 289 2.95 -10.17 12.17
CA LYS A 289 3.08 -10.66 13.55
C LYS A 289 1.73 -10.93 14.21
N GLY A 290 0.76 -10.02 14.07
CA GLY A 290 -0.59 -10.21 14.59
C GLY A 290 -1.31 -11.40 13.94
N GLU A 291 -1.13 -11.60 12.63
CA GLU A 291 -1.68 -12.76 11.90
C GLU A 291 -1.05 -14.08 12.39
N ILE A 292 0.27 -14.12 12.60
CA ILE A 292 0.96 -15.27 13.20
C ILE A 292 0.44 -15.56 14.62
N GLU A 293 0.18 -14.53 15.41
CA GLU A 293 -0.38 -14.66 16.76
C GLU A 293 -1.82 -15.19 16.75
N ILE A 294 -2.63 -14.81 15.74
CA ILE A 294 -3.93 -15.40 15.47
C ILE A 294 -3.81 -16.91 15.20
N GLU A 295 -2.91 -17.33 14.32
CA GLU A 295 -2.71 -18.76 14.02
C GLU A 295 -2.27 -19.56 15.26
N LYS A 296 -1.49 -18.93 16.15
CA LYS A 296 -1.10 -19.50 17.45
C LYS A 296 -2.21 -19.45 18.50
N LYS A 297 -3.37 -18.86 18.20
CA LYS A 297 -4.50 -18.63 19.11
C LYS A 297 -4.16 -17.72 20.30
N ASP A 298 -3.17 -16.85 20.15
CA ASP A 298 -2.82 -15.81 21.13
C ASP A 298 -3.47 -14.47 20.73
N TRP A 299 -4.77 -14.37 20.96
CA TRP A 299 -5.58 -13.22 20.55
C TRP A 299 -5.19 -11.92 21.26
N ASP A 300 -4.69 -12.00 22.49
CA ASP A 300 -4.30 -10.82 23.27
C ASP A 300 -3.00 -10.21 22.75
N SER A 301 -2.03 -11.04 22.36
CA SER A 301 -0.84 -10.55 21.67
C SER A 301 -1.20 -10.01 20.28
N ALA A 302 -2.05 -10.71 19.52
CA ALA A 302 -2.49 -10.27 18.19
C ALA A 302 -3.11 -8.86 18.22
N ASN A 303 -4.04 -8.60 19.15
CA ASN A 303 -4.65 -7.29 19.33
C ASN A 303 -3.59 -6.20 19.60
N LYS A 304 -2.59 -6.47 20.44
CA LYS A 304 -1.51 -5.50 20.72
C LYS A 304 -0.67 -5.20 19.48
N SER A 305 -0.40 -6.22 18.67
CA SER A 305 0.33 -6.09 17.41
C SER A 305 -0.45 -5.24 16.41
N PHE A 306 -1.75 -5.48 16.24
CA PHE A 306 -2.60 -4.67 15.37
C PHE A 306 -2.79 -3.23 15.88
N GLU A 307 -2.97 -3.01 17.18
CA GLU A 307 -3.00 -1.66 17.74
C GLU A 307 -1.70 -0.89 17.52
N ALA A 308 -0.56 -1.58 17.57
CA ALA A 308 0.73 -0.97 17.22
C ALA A 308 0.81 -0.65 15.72
N ALA A 309 0.27 -1.50 14.85
CA ALA A 309 0.19 -1.24 13.42
C ALA A 309 -0.72 -0.03 13.10
N ILE A 310 -1.90 0.08 13.74
CA ILE A 310 -2.81 1.23 13.62
C ILE A 310 -2.08 2.54 13.97
N ARG A 311 -1.32 2.56 15.07
CA ARG A 311 -0.55 3.75 15.49
C ARG A 311 0.56 4.11 14.51
N SER A 312 1.05 3.14 13.73
CA SER A 312 2.16 3.33 12.79
C SER A 312 1.68 3.75 11.40
N ASP A 313 0.45 3.39 11.02
CA ASP A 313 -0.14 3.71 9.71
C ASP A 313 -1.64 4.06 9.85
N LEU A 314 -1.92 5.32 10.19
CA LEU A 314 -3.28 5.82 10.43
C LEU A 314 -4.18 5.81 9.19
N GLY A 315 -3.61 5.66 7.99
CA GLY A 315 -4.34 5.68 6.73
C GLY A 315 -4.77 4.30 6.22
N ASN A 316 -4.37 3.24 6.91
CA ASN A 316 -4.56 1.86 6.47
C ASN A 316 -5.66 1.18 7.28
N LEU A 317 -6.68 0.72 6.56
CA LEU A 317 -7.83 0.05 7.16
C LEU A 317 -7.50 -1.36 7.69
N MET A 318 -6.56 -2.07 7.07
CA MET A 318 -6.35 -3.50 7.33
C MET A 318 -6.05 -3.81 8.79
N PRO A 319 -5.16 -3.08 9.48
CA PRO A 319 -4.95 -3.25 10.93
C PRO A 319 -6.24 -3.17 11.77
N HIS A 320 -7.18 -2.29 11.42
CA HIS A 320 -8.45 -2.15 12.15
C HIS A 320 -9.35 -3.36 11.97
N LEU A 321 -9.46 -3.88 10.74
CA LEU A 321 -10.25 -5.08 10.45
C LEU A 321 -9.68 -6.30 11.15
N TRP A 322 -8.36 -6.47 11.09
CA TRP A 322 -7.68 -7.57 11.76
C TRP A 322 -7.76 -7.49 13.29
N ASN A 323 -7.68 -6.28 13.86
CA ASN A 323 -7.91 -6.05 15.29
C ASN A 323 -9.35 -6.43 15.70
N ALA A 324 -10.35 -5.96 14.94
CA ALA A 324 -11.75 -6.31 15.17
C ALA A 324 -11.98 -7.82 15.08
N TYR A 325 -11.34 -8.48 14.11
CA TYR A 325 -11.42 -9.92 13.93
C TYR A 325 -10.74 -10.70 15.05
N ALA A 326 -9.56 -10.28 15.52
CA ALA A 326 -8.88 -10.91 16.66
C ALA A 326 -9.70 -10.78 17.96
N LYS A 327 -10.29 -9.61 18.23
CA LYS A 327 -11.25 -9.42 19.35
C LYS A 327 -12.48 -10.33 19.21
N TYR A 328 -13.01 -10.47 17.99
CA TYR A 328 -14.12 -11.38 17.72
C TYR A 328 -13.75 -12.85 18.00
N LEU A 329 -12.60 -13.32 17.50
CA LEU A 329 -12.15 -14.69 17.75
C LEU A 329 -11.96 -14.96 19.24
N LYS A 330 -11.39 -14.00 19.97
CA LYS A 330 -11.29 -14.09 21.43
C LYS A 330 -12.67 -14.30 22.06
N ALA A 331 -13.67 -13.49 21.70
CA ALA A 331 -15.02 -13.61 22.25
C ALA A 331 -15.69 -14.94 21.87
N GLU A 332 -15.61 -15.35 20.60
CA GLU A 332 -16.22 -16.60 20.10
C GLU A 332 -15.64 -17.85 20.77
N PHE A 333 -14.32 -17.89 20.99
CA PHE A 333 -13.65 -19.06 21.58
C PHE A 333 -13.60 -19.04 23.11
N SER A 334 -13.81 -17.90 23.76
CA SER A 334 -13.70 -17.77 25.23
C SER A 334 -15.05 -17.67 25.93
N LEU A 335 -16.11 -17.24 25.23
CA LEU A 335 -17.42 -16.94 25.82
C LEU A 335 -18.53 -17.77 25.17
N ASN A 336 -19.63 -17.97 25.88
CA ASN A 336 -20.81 -18.61 25.29
C ASN A 336 -21.65 -17.58 24.51
N ILE A 337 -22.06 -17.91 23.30
CA ILE A 337 -22.86 -17.03 22.42
C ILE A 337 -24.21 -16.57 23.03
N LYS A 338 -24.69 -17.29 24.05
CA LYS A 338 -25.91 -16.97 24.80
C LYS A 338 -25.68 -15.97 25.94
N ASP A 339 -24.43 -15.74 26.32
CA ASP A 339 -24.09 -14.87 27.44
C ASP A 339 -24.19 -13.40 27.03
N LYS A 340 -24.57 -12.57 28.01
CA LYS A 340 -24.65 -11.11 27.83
C LYS A 340 -23.28 -10.52 27.52
N GLU A 341 -22.24 -11.07 28.13
CA GLU A 341 -20.84 -10.64 27.95
C GLU A 341 -20.39 -10.79 26.49
N TYR A 342 -20.69 -11.93 25.84
CA TYR A 342 -20.40 -12.09 24.41
C TYR A 342 -21.08 -11.00 23.56
N GLN A 343 -22.36 -10.71 23.80
CA GLN A 343 -23.09 -9.69 23.04
C GLN A 343 -22.52 -8.28 23.30
N GLU A 344 -22.05 -8.00 24.51
CA GLU A 344 -21.41 -6.72 24.86
C GLU A 344 -20.05 -6.56 24.15
N GLU A 345 -19.26 -7.62 24.03
CA GLU A 345 -18.00 -7.64 23.28
C GLU A 345 -18.24 -7.41 21.78
N ILE A 346 -19.19 -8.14 21.17
CA ILE A 346 -19.53 -7.92 19.75
C ILE A 346 -20.05 -6.49 19.51
N ALA A 347 -20.87 -5.96 20.41
CA ALA A 347 -21.35 -4.58 20.33
C ALA A 347 -20.21 -3.55 20.49
N ALA A 348 -19.15 -3.85 21.24
CA ALA A 348 -17.96 -3.01 21.31
C ALA A 348 -17.20 -2.99 19.99
N ILE A 349 -16.99 -4.16 19.37
CA ILE A 349 -16.34 -4.30 18.05
C ILE A 349 -17.12 -3.53 16.98
N ILE A 350 -18.45 -3.68 16.95
CA ILE A 350 -19.33 -2.95 16.02
C ILE A 350 -19.16 -1.43 16.17
N ARG A 351 -19.16 -0.91 17.40
CA ARG A 351 -19.01 0.54 17.65
C ARG A 351 -17.67 1.08 17.17
N GLU A 352 -16.60 0.28 17.31
CA GLU A 352 -15.27 0.63 16.80
C GLU A 352 -15.30 0.68 15.26
N LEU A 353 -15.80 -0.36 14.60
CA LEU A 353 -15.83 -0.41 13.14
C LEU A 353 -16.78 0.60 12.49
N GLU A 354 -17.90 0.96 13.12
CA GLU A 354 -18.77 2.05 12.62
C GLU A 354 -18.03 3.39 12.63
N ARG A 355 -17.23 3.67 13.67
CA ARG A 355 -16.41 4.87 13.72
C ARG A 355 -15.38 4.89 12.58
N GLU A 356 -14.72 3.77 12.33
CA GLU A 356 -13.79 3.65 11.21
C GLU A 356 -14.51 3.81 9.86
N ASN A 357 -15.70 3.23 9.70
CA ASN A 357 -16.51 3.39 8.49
C ASN A 357 -16.79 4.86 8.15
N GLU A 358 -17.12 5.69 9.15
CA GLU A 358 -17.34 7.14 8.97
C GLU A 358 -16.06 7.89 8.53
N LEU A 359 -14.90 7.47 9.02
CA LEU A 359 -13.60 8.05 8.64
C LEU A 359 -13.25 7.67 7.19
N PHE A 360 -13.36 6.38 6.85
CA PHE A 360 -13.02 5.87 5.53
C PHE A 360 -14.05 6.23 4.46
N GLU A 361 -15.32 6.48 4.81
CA GLU A 361 -16.33 6.98 3.86
C GLU A 361 -15.88 8.30 3.19
N LYS A 362 -15.21 9.17 3.95
CA LYS A 362 -14.67 10.44 3.44
C LYS A 362 -13.46 10.28 2.53
N SER A 363 -12.78 9.13 2.60
CA SER A 363 -11.57 8.83 1.82
C SER A 363 -11.85 8.45 0.36
N GLY A 364 -13.08 8.04 0.04
CA GLY A 364 -13.49 7.69 -1.33
C GLY A 364 -12.99 6.33 -1.85
N LYS A 365 -12.33 5.51 -1.02
CA LYS A 365 -11.87 4.17 -1.41
C LYS A 365 -12.99 3.14 -1.32
N ASN A 366 -13.59 2.80 -2.46
CA ASN A 366 -14.73 1.88 -2.53
C ASN A 366 -14.41 0.46 -2.01
N GLU A 367 -13.18 -0.02 -2.14
CA GLU A 367 -12.78 -1.36 -1.71
C GLU A 367 -12.64 -1.48 -0.19
N ASP A 368 -11.97 -0.52 0.44
CA ASP A 368 -11.87 -0.40 1.89
C ASP A 368 -13.27 -0.34 2.52
N ARG A 369 -14.15 0.50 1.95
CA ARG A 369 -15.56 0.58 2.39
C ARG A 369 -16.30 -0.74 2.23
N ALA A 370 -16.07 -1.49 1.14
CA ALA A 370 -16.70 -2.79 0.94
C ALA A 370 -16.28 -3.80 2.02
N ASN A 371 -15.00 -3.80 2.41
CA ASN A 371 -14.48 -4.64 3.48
C ASN A 371 -15.12 -4.29 4.85
N ILE A 372 -15.16 -3.00 5.22
CA ILE A 372 -15.78 -2.59 6.49
C ILE A 372 -17.26 -2.97 6.53
N LEU A 373 -18.01 -2.68 5.47
CA LEU A 373 -19.45 -2.97 5.42
C LEU A 373 -19.74 -4.48 5.50
N TYR A 374 -18.88 -5.32 4.92
CA TYR A 374 -19.00 -6.77 5.06
C TYR A 374 -18.81 -7.20 6.52
N TYR A 375 -17.73 -6.76 7.18
CA TYR A 375 -17.45 -7.10 8.57
C TYR A 375 -18.50 -6.55 9.54
N LEU A 376 -18.97 -5.31 9.33
CA LEU A 376 -20.10 -4.76 10.08
C LEU A 376 -21.35 -5.62 9.89
N GLY A 377 -21.70 -5.96 8.64
CA GLY A 377 -22.84 -6.83 8.35
C GLY A 377 -22.75 -8.17 9.06
N TYR A 378 -21.55 -8.76 9.07
CA TYR A 378 -21.26 -10.02 9.76
C TYR A 378 -21.34 -9.90 11.29
N PHE A 379 -20.78 -8.86 11.90
CA PHE A 379 -20.84 -8.70 13.35
C PHE A 379 -22.23 -8.32 13.84
N TYR A 380 -22.99 -7.50 13.11
CA TYR A 380 -24.41 -7.27 13.39
C TYR A 380 -25.21 -8.57 13.35
N TYR A 381 -24.91 -9.44 12.38
CA TYR A 381 -25.51 -10.76 12.29
C TYR A 381 -25.20 -11.61 13.54
N LYS A 382 -23.93 -11.68 13.97
CA LYS A 382 -23.53 -12.37 15.21
C LYS A 382 -24.12 -11.76 16.48
N ASN A 383 -24.38 -10.46 16.49
CA ASN A 383 -25.06 -9.74 17.57
C ASN A 383 -26.61 -9.84 17.50
N LYS A 384 -27.15 -10.70 16.61
CA LYS A 384 -28.58 -10.94 16.40
C LYS A 384 -29.37 -9.72 15.90
N ASP A 385 -28.71 -8.69 15.38
CA ASP A 385 -29.35 -7.57 14.68
C ASP A 385 -29.41 -7.84 13.17
N ILE A 386 -30.35 -8.69 12.79
CA ILE A 386 -30.53 -9.16 11.41
C ILE A 386 -30.90 -8.01 10.46
N PHE A 387 -31.61 -6.98 10.95
CA PHE A 387 -32.05 -5.87 10.11
C PHE A 387 -30.86 -5.01 9.70
N THR A 388 -30.06 -4.56 10.65
CA THR A 388 -28.89 -3.72 10.37
C THR A 388 -27.83 -4.50 9.59
N ALA A 389 -27.62 -5.78 9.91
CA ALA A 389 -26.74 -6.68 9.16
C ALA A 389 -27.07 -6.67 7.66
N LYS A 390 -28.36 -6.79 7.33
CA LYS A 390 -28.86 -6.79 5.96
C LYS A 390 -28.66 -5.45 5.26
N GLU A 391 -28.84 -4.33 5.96
CA GLU A 391 -28.61 -3.01 5.37
C GLU A 391 -27.15 -2.82 4.97
N LYS A 392 -26.22 -3.15 5.87
CA LYS A 392 -24.77 -3.06 5.61
C LYS A 392 -24.32 -3.97 4.47
N LEU A 393 -24.78 -5.23 4.44
CA LEU A 393 -24.44 -6.15 3.34
C LEU A 393 -25.02 -5.72 1.99
N LYS A 394 -26.23 -5.17 1.96
CA LYS A 394 -26.80 -4.62 0.72
C LYS A 394 -26.00 -3.41 0.23
N GLU A 395 -25.54 -2.57 1.15
CA GLU A 395 -24.69 -1.43 0.83
C GLU A 395 -23.35 -1.90 0.25
N CYS A 396 -22.72 -2.90 0.86
CA CYS A 396 -21.51 -3.54 0.34
C CYS A 396 -21.72 -4.04 -1.11
N VAL A 397 -22.80 -4.76 -1.38
CA VAL A 397 -23.11 -5.29 -2.73
C VAL A 397 -23.37 -4.18 -3.75
N LYS A 398 -23.88 -3.01 -3.33
CA LYS A 398 -24.13 -1.87 -4.23
C LYS A 398 -22.85 -1.21 -4.74
N LEU A 399 -21.70 -1.41 -4.07
CA LEU A 399 -20.44 -0.77 -4.43
C LEU A 399 -19.89 -1.23 -5.80
N LYS A 400 -20.55 -2.16 -6.52
CA LYS A 400 -20.21 -2.63 -7.88
C LYS A 400 -18.72 -2.97 -8.07
N SER A 401 -18.04 -3.33 -6.99
CA SER A 401 -16.67 -3.83 -7.05
C SER A 401 -16.69 -5.27 -7.57
N LYS A 402 -15.65 -5.65 -8.34
CA LYS A 402 -15.40 -7.04 -8.73
C LYS A 402 -14.70 -7.85 -7.62
N SER A 403 -14.46 -7.25 -6.45
CA SER A 403 -13.72 -7.88 -5.36
C SER A 403 -14.47 -9.07 -4.76
N LEU A 404 -13.69 -10.06 -4.31
CA LEU A 404 -14.18 -11.29 -3.70
C LEU A 404 -15.08 -11.01 -2.49
N ILE A 405 -14.86 -9.90 -1.78
CA ILE A 405 -15.67 -9.51 -0.61
C ILE A 405 -17.12 -9.19 -0.98
N VAL A 406 -17.37 -8.61 -2.16
CA VAL A 406 -18.73 -8.32 -2.63
C VAL A 406 -19.48 -9.61 -2.96
N GLN A 407 -18.79 -10.60 -3.53
CA GLN A 407 -19.36 -11.91 -3.78
C GLN A 407 -19.75 -12.59 -2.46
N ARG A 408 -18.87 -12.57 -1.46
CA ARG A 408 -19.14 -13.10 -0.12
C ARG A 408 -20.28 -12.37 0.59
N ALA A 409 -20.35 -11.04 0.46
CA ALA A 409 -21.46 -10.26 0.98
C ALA A 409 -22.80 -10.71 0.37
N HIS A 410 -22.81 -11.06 -0.92
CA HIS A 410 -23.98 -11.61 -1.59
C HIS A 410 -24.38 -12.98 -1.02
N GLU A 411 -23.42 -13.88 -0.78
CA GLU A 411 -23.65 -15.20 -0.19
C GLU A 411 -24.19 -15.10 1.24
N LEU A 412 -23.57 -14.29 2.10
CA LEU A 412 -24.03 -14.07 3.46
C LEU A 412 -25.44 -13.46 3.49
N LEU A 413 -25.69 -12.47 2.62
CA LEU A 413 -27.02 -11.88 2.46
C LEU A 413 -28.05 -12.93 2.01
N TRP A 414 -27.70 -13.82 1.08
CA TRP A 414 -28.56 -14.91 0.62
C TRP A 414 -28.85 -15.92 1.74
N ASN A 415 -27.84 -16.26 2.55
CA ASN A 415 -28.00 -17.17 3.69
C ASN A 415 -28.97 -16.60 4.74
N ILE A 416 -28.80 -15.34 5.13
CA ILE A 416 -29.71 -14.64 6.05
C ILE A 416 -31.16 -14.68 5.52
N TRP A 417 -31.34 -14.52 4.22
CA TRP A 417 -32.66 -14.53 3.56
C TRP A 417 -33.35 -15.89 3.54
N ASN A 418 -32.61 -17.00 3.46
CA ASN A 418 -33.19 -18.33 3.26
C ASN A 418 -33.26 -19.18 4.52
N TYR A 419 -32.34 -18.99 5.48
CA TYR A 419 -32.20 -19.89 6.63
C TYR A 419 -32.82 -19.34 7.92
N GLU A 420 -32.69 -18.04 8.20
CA GLU A 420 -33.23 -17.47 9.45
C GLU A 420 -34.60 -16.81 9.27
N ILE A 421 -34.78 -16.05 8.19
CA ILE A 421 -36.09 -15.49 7.85
C ILE A 421 -36.79 -16.52 6.96
N ARG A 422 -37.57 -17.43 7.53
CA ARG A 422 -38.42 -18.30 6.71
C ARG A 422 -39.30 -17.40 5.83
N PRO A 423 -39.14 -17.37 4.50
CA PRO A 423 -40.13 -16.71 3.68
C PRO A 423 -41.46 -17.40 3.97
N PRO A 424 -42.58 -16.66 4.04
CA PRO A 424 -43.88 -17.30 4.13
C PRO A 424 -43.97 -18.40 3.07
N TRP A 425 -44.52 -19.57 3.42
CA TRP A 425 -44.50 -20.77 2.57
C TRP A 425 -44.93 -20.49 1.11
N TRP A 426 -45.82 -19.52 0.91
CA TRP A 426 -46.31 -19.09 -0.39
C TRP A 426 -45.21 -18.50 -1.29
N ARG A 427 -44.21 -17.82 -0.72
CA ARG A 427 -43.07 -17.25 -1.46
C ARG A 427 -42.14 -18.34 -1.98
N TRP A 428 -41.90 -19.37 -1.17
CA TRP A 428 -41.15 -20.58 -1.58
C TRP A 428 -41.90 -21.38 -2.65
N TRP A 429 -43.22 -21.51 -2.52
CA TRP A 429 -44.08 -22.17 -3.50
C TRP A 429 -44.13 -21.43 -4.85
N LEU A 430 -44.14 -20.08 -4.83
CA LEU A 430 -44.10 -19.21 -6.01
C LEU A 430 -42.71 -19.10 -6.66
N SER A 431 -41.62 -19.33 -5.91
CA SER A 431 -40.26 -19.29 -6.45
C SER A 431 -39.84 -20.60 -7.12
N SER A 432 -40.55 -21.71 -6.86
CA SER A 432 -40.33 -22.99 -7.54
C SER A 432 -40.52 -22.85 -9.07
N PRO A 433 -39.56 -23.30 -9.89
CA PRO A 433 -39.53 -23.03 -11.34
C PRO A 433 -40.66 -23.71 -12.13
N LEU A 434 -41.24 -24.79 -11.59
CA LEU A 434 -42.39 -25.47 -12.20
C LEU A 434 -43.67 -24.64 -12.04
N TYR A 435 -44.24 -24.23 -13.19
CA TYR A 435 -45.53 -23.54 -13.31
C TYR A 435 -45.61 -22.18 -12.60
N ARG A 436 -44.48 -21.47 -12.47
CA ARG A 436 -44.39 -20.16 -11.79
C ARG A 436 -45.47 -19.16 -12.23
N GLY A 437 -45.70 -19.01 -13.54
CA GLY A 437 -46.74 -18.12 -14.08
C GLY A 437 -48.15 -18.55 -13.68
N LEU A 438 -48.48 -19.84 -13.80
CA LEU A 438 -49.79 -20.39 -13.44
C LEU A 438 -50.06 -20.24 -11.93
N LYS A 439 -49.05 -20.47 -11.09
CA LYS A 439 -49.15 -20.30 -9.63
C LYS A 439 -49.40 -18.84 -9.23
N ILE A 440 -48.75 -17.88 -9.89
CA ILE A 440 -48.99 -16.46 -9.66
C ILE A 440 -50.43 -16.09 -10.04
N ILE A 441 -50.92 -16.56 -11.19
CA ILE A 441 -52.29 -16.30 -11.66
C ILE A 441 -53.32 -16.90 -10.69
N VAL A 442 -53.14 -18.17 -10.30
CA VAL A 442 -54.05 -18.86 -9.38
C VAL A 442 -54.05 -18.22 -7.99
N PHE A 443 -52.87 -17.84 -7.47
CA PHE A 443 -52.76 -17.16 -6.18
C PHE A 443 -53.35 -15.73 -6.21
N GLY A 444 -53.14 -15.01 -7.31
CA GLY A 444 -53.76 -13.71 -7.57
C GLY A 444 -55.29 -13.80 -7.64
N LEU A 445 -55.82 -14.81 -8.33
CA LEU A 445 -57.26 -15.07 -8.38
C LEU A 445 -57.83 -15.41 -6.99
N LEU A 446 -57.13 -16.27 -6.23
CA LEU A 446 -57.49 -16.62 -4.85
C LEU A 446 -57.54 -15.41 -3.90
N LEU A 447 -56.68 -14.41 -4.09
CA LEU A 447 -56.68 -13.16 -3.32
C LEU A 447 -57.72 -12.15 -3.82
N SER A 448 -57.99 -12.11 -5.13
CA SER A 448 -58.96 -11.19 -5.73
C SER A 448 -60.41 -11.53 -5.35
N ILE A 449 -60.74 -12.80 -5.16
CA ILE A 449 -62.10 -13.25 -4.83
C ILE A 449 -62.57 -12.67 -3.48
N PRO A 450 -61.80 -12.77 -2.37
CA PRO A 450 -62.11 -12.08 -1.11
C PRO A 450 -62.16 -10.55 -1.23
N SER A 451 -61.28 -9.94 -2.01
CA SER A 451 -61.24 -8.48 -2.20
C SER A 451 -62.47 -7.95 -2.95
N LEU A 452 -62.90 -8.64 -4.01
CA LEU A 452 -64.14 -8.37 -4.74
C LEU A 452 -65.38 -8.56 -3.84
N LEU A 453 -65.35 -9.57 -2.96
CA LEU A 453 -66.40 -9.82 -1.97
C LEU A 453 -66.50 -8.71 -0.90
N LEU A 454 -65.38 -8.13 -0.45
CA LEU A 454 -65.38 -7.01 0.50
C LEU A 454 -65.95 -5.73 -0.15
N ILE A 455 -65.56 -5.44 -1.40
CA ILE A 455 -66.02 -4.24 -2.13
C ILE A 455 -67.55 -4.30 -2.38
N HIS A 456 -68.09 -5.49 -2.67
CA HIS A 456 -69.54 -5.68 -2.85
C HIS A 456 -70.35 -5.34 -1.57
N THR A 457 -69.77 -5.50 -0.37
CA THR A 457 -70.46 -5.12 0.88
C THR A 457 -70.46 -3.62 1.15
N LEU A 458 -69.51 -2.87 0.57
CA LEU A 458 -69.34 -1.44 0.78
C LEU A 458 -70.08 -0.58 -0.24
N ILE A 459 -70.37 -1.11 -1.45
CA ILE A 459 -71.06 -0.39 -2.52
C ILE A 459 -72.12 -1.30 -3.17
N PRO A 460 -73.27 -1.55 -2.51
CA PRO A 460 -74.27 -2.50 -2.99
C PRO A 460 -74.97 -2.06 -4.29
N GLU A 461 -75.03 -0.76 -4.55
CA GLU A 461 -75.82 -0.15 -5.63
C GLU A 461 -75.25 -0.38 -7.04
N TYR A 462 -74.01 -0.86 -7.16
CA TYR A 462 -73.36 -1.05 -8.46
C TYR A 462 -73.47 -2.47 -9.04
N PHE A 463 -73.93 -3.46 -8.26
CA PHE A 463 -73.95 -4.88 -8.67
C PHE A 463 -75.38 -5.45 -8.72
N HIS A 464 -76.27 -4.85 -9.50
CA HIS A 464 -77.67 -5.28 -9.62
C HIS A 464 -77.91 -6.62 -10.35
N VAL A 465 -76.88 -7.21 -10.97
CA VAL A 465 -77.01 -8.38 -11.86
C VAL A 465 -76.58 -9.70 -11.19
N ILE A 466 -75.85 -9.66 -10.07
CA ILE A 466 -75.28 -10.87 -9.46
C ILE A 466 -76.06 -11.23 -8.19
N LYS A 467 -77.03 -12.16 -8.29
CA LYS A 467 -77.65 -12.78 -7.11
C LYS A 467 -76.68 -13.75 -6.45
N VAL A 468 -75.87 -13.25 -5.52
CA VAL A 468 -74.93 -14.06 -4.74
C VAL A 468 -75.71 -14.95 -3.76
N ASN A 469 -75.68 -16.27 -3.95
CA ASN A 469 -76.27 -17.22 -3.01
C ASN A 469 -75.34 -17.38 -1.78
N TRP A 470 -75.68 -16.67 -0.70
CA TRP A 470 -74.90 -16.60 0.53
C TRP A 470 -74.70 -17.95 1.24
N SER A 471 -75.58 -18.93 1.02
CA SER A 471 -75.45 -20.26 1.62
C SER A 471 -74.29 -21.06 1.00
N ILE A 472 -74.14 -20.98 -0.33
CA ILE A 472 -73.03 -21.61 -1.06
C ILE A 472 -71.70 -20.90 -0.74
N HIS A 473 -71.73 -19.58 -0.56
CA HIS A 473 -70.55 -18.77 -0.27
C HIS A 473 -70.01 -18.98 1.14
N LYS A 474 -70.88 -19.11 2.15
CA LYS A 474 -70.46 -19.50 3.51
C LYS A 474 -69.77 -20.86 3.51
N VAL A 475 -70.29 -21.82 2.74
CA VAL A 475 -69.69 -23.15 2.58
C VAL A 475 -68.33 -23.06 1.88
N LEU A 476 -68.18 -22.23 0.85
CA LEU A 476 -66.90 -22.06 0.17
C LEU A 476 -65.83 -21.46 1.10
N ILE A 477 -66.18 -20.43 1.89
CA ILE A 477 -65.28 -19.81 2.87
C ILE A 477 -64.95 -20.82 3.99
N LEU A 478 -65.94 -21.55 4.50
CA LEU A 478 -65.78 -22.59 5.53
C LEU A 478 -64.99 -23.82 5.05
N ILE A 479 -64.88 -24.07 3.74
CA ILE A 479 -64.09 -25.18 3.19
C ILE A 479 -62.69 -24.70 2.81
N VAL A 480 -62.57 -23.55 2.14
CA VAL A 480 -61.29 -23.06 1.60
C VAL A 480 -60.38 -22.53 2.70
N LEU A 481 -60.89 -21.82 3.72
CA LEU A 481 -60.04 -21.33 4.83
C LEU A 481 -59.39 -22.48 5.62
N PRO A 482 -60.13 -23.52 6.04
CA PRO A 482 -59.52 -24.63 6.78
C PRO A 482 -58.58 -25.47 5.92
N ILE A 483 -58.88 -25.68 4.63
CA ILE A 483 -57.95 -26.34 3.70
C ILE A 483 -56.66 -25.52 3.55
N PHE A 484 -56.75 -24.19 3.49
CA PHE A 484 -55.58 -23.30 3.48
C PHE A 484 -54.76 -23.42 4.77
N PHE A 485 -55.40 -23.56 5.94
CA PHE A 485 -54.73 -23.80 7.22
C PHE A 485 -54.21 -25.24 7.39
N LEU A 486 -54.88 -26.25 6.83
CA LEU A 486 -54.51 -27.68 6.89
C LEU A 486 -53.34 -28.02 5.95
N PHE A 487 -53.28 -27.38 4.78
CA PHE A 487 -52.17 -27.52 3.83
C PHE A 487 -51.06 -26.48 4.04
N SER A 488 -51.24 -25.53 4.95
CA SER A 488 -50.13 -24.73 5.48
C SER A 488 -49.26 -25.66 6.34
N PRO A 489 -48.00 -25.94 5.97
CA PRO A 489 -47.17 -26.83 6.76
C PRO A 489 -47.05 -26.27 8.19
N SER A 490 -47.35 -27.12 9.18
CA SER A 490 -47.08 -26.84 10.59
C SER A 490 -45.63 -26.34 10.73
N ILE A 491 -45.48 -25.10 11.22
CA ILE A 491 -44.19 -24.41 11.41
C ILE A 491 -43.23 -25.20 12.33
N LYS A 492 -43.71 -26.24 13.04
CA LYS A 492 -43.04 -26.87 14.18
C LYS A 492 -42.00 -27.95 13.91
N SER A 493 -41.74 -28.42 12.68
CA SER A 493 -40.85 -29.59 12.53
C SER A 493 -39.90 -29.60 11.33
N ILE A 494 -39.29 -28.47 11.00
CA ILE A 494 -37.99 -28.49 10.32
C ILE A 494 -36.96 -28.20 11.42
N LYS A 495 -36.43 -29.27 12.03
CA LYS A 495 -35.25 -29.16 12.89
C LYS A 495 -34.14 -28.59 12.02
N ILE A 496 -33.65 -27.43 12.43
CA ILE A 496 -32.37 -26.89 12.03
C ILE A 496 -31.37 -28.02 12.36
N LYS A 497 -30.87 -28.73 11.34
CA LYS A 497 -29.49 -29.20 11.48
C LYS A 497 -28.70 -27.92 11.56
N ASP A 498 -27.98 -27.73 12.65
CA ASP A 498 -27.01 -26.66 12.82
C ASP A 498 -26.10 -26.70 11.60
N ILE A 499 -26.44 -25.92 10.58
CA ILE A 499 -25.48 -25.51 9.59
C ILE A 499 -24.76 -24.41 10.34
N GLU A 500 -23.76 -24.81 11.14
CA GLU A 500 -22.64 -23.92 11.41
C GLU A 500 -22.22 -23.43 10.03
N VAL A 501 -22.56 -22.19 9.72
CA VAL A 501 -21.91 -21.46 8.65
C VAL A 501 -20.50 -21.29 9.18
N GLU A 502 -19.68 -22.32 8.97
CA GLU A 502 -18.25 -22.26 9.17
C GLU A 502 -17.80 -21.02 8.41
N LEU A 503 -17.20 -20.07 9.12
CA LEU A 503 -16.58 -18.94 8.45
C LEU A 503 -15.49 -19.51 7.57
N LEU A 504 -15.80 -19.67 6.29
CA LEU A 504 -14.80 -19.46 5.28
C LEU A 504 -14.57 -17.95 5.27
N ASN A 505 -13.59 -17.50 6.07
CA ASN A 505 -12.48 -16.62 5.66
C ASN A 505 -12.06 -15.58 6.73
N THR A 506 -10.74 -15.49 6.89
CA THR A 506 -9.98 -14.40 7.53
C THR A 506 -10.13 -13.08 6.75
N PRO A 507 -9.85 -11.91 7.38
CA PRO A 507 -9.67 -10.65 6.64
C PRO A 507 -8.67 -10.81 5.50
N PRO A 508 -8.79 -10.01 4.42
CA PRO A 508 -7.86 -10.11 3.31
C PRO A 508 -6.42 -9.99 3.83
N SER A 509 -5.56 -10.88 3.33
CA SER A 509 -4.13 -10.81 3.59
C SER A 509 -3.61 -9.46 3.14
N PHE A 510 -2.60 -8.94 3.83
CA PHE A 510 -1.81 -7.83 3.34
C PHE A 510 -1.30 -8.19 1.92
N GLU A 511 -1.54 -7.34 0.91
CA GLU A 511 -0.92 -7.56 -0.40
C GLU A 511 0.59 -7.37 -0.25
N PRO A 512 1.43 -8.35 -0.62
CA PRO A 512 2.86 -8.15 -0.68
C PRO A 512 3.11 -6.95 -1.59
N VAL A 513 3.82 -5.99 -1.03
CA VAL A 513 4.16 -4.75 -1.69
C VAL A 513 5.06 -5.08 -2.88
N LEU A 514 4.47 -5.23 -4.07
CA LEU A 514 5.15 -4.98 -5.33
C LEU A 514 5.46 -3.48 -5.49
N SER A 515 5.04 -2.60 -4.56
CA SER A 515 5.46 -1.20 -4.65
C SER A 515 6.97 -1.16 -4.64
N THR A 516 7.47 -0.45 -5.64
CA THR A 516 8.81 0.07 -5.71
C THR A 516 9.34 0.47 -4.33
N PRO A 517 10.67 0.49 -4.15
CA PRO A 517 11.21 1.34 -3.12
C PRO A 517 10.66 2.76 -3.38
N LYS A 518 9.65 3.21 -2.63
CA LYS A 518 9.73 4.58 -2.12
C LYS A 518 11.13 4.65 -1.53
N MET A 519 11.93 5.60 -1.98
CA MET A 519 13.22 5.86 -1.34
C MET A 519 12.96 6.02 0.16
N VAL A 520 13.14 4.93 0.91
CA VAL A 520 13.07 4.93 2.37
C VAL A 520 14.44 5.43 2.80
N GLU A 521 14.42 6.69 3.21
CA GLU A 521 15.18 7.15 4.36
C GLU A 521 15.28 6.04 5.42
N LYS A 522 16.49 5.54 5.63
CA LYS A 522 17.03 5.04 6.90
C LYS A 522 18.55 4.92 6.70
N LYS A 523 19.44 5.46 7.54
CA LYS A 523 19.35 5.61 9.00
C LYS A 523 20.18 6.79 9.50
N ASN A 524 19.57 7.55 10.40
CA ASN A 524 20.24 7.95 11.63
C ASN A 524 20.83 6.71 12.32
N LYS A 525 22.15 6.63 12.39
CA LYS A 525 22.85 6.02 13.53
C LYS A 525 23.94 6.97 13.98
N ASN A 526 23.59 7.81 14.94
CA ASN A 526 24.56 8.16 15.98
C ASN A 526 24.92 6.87 16.71
N VAL A 527 26.09 6.31 16.42
CA VAL A 527 26.85 5.49 17.38
C VAL A 527 28.30 5.95 17.30
N ARG A 528 28.73 6.60 18.40
CA ARG A 528 30.13 6.75 18.78
C ARG A 528 30.85 5.42 18.65
N THR A 529 31.95 5.40 17.89
CA THR A 529 33.31 5.02 18.32
C THR A 529 34.27 5.38 17.21
#